data_AF-A0A9E5JR80-F1
#
_entry.id   AF-A0A9E5JR80-F1
#
_cell.length_a   1.000
_cell.length_b   1.000
_cell.length_c   1.000
_cell.angle_alpha   90.00
_cell.angle_beta   90.00
_cell.angle_gamma   90.00
#
_symmetry.space_group_name_H-M   'P 1'
#
loop_
_entity.id
_entity.type
_entity.pdbx_description
1 polymer ?
#
loop_
_entity_poly.entity_id
_entity_poly.type
_entity_poly.pdbx_seq_one_letter_code
_entity_poly.pdbx_strand_id
1 'polypeptide(L)'
;MSAAAANDRSAAEAAREQALGEISDVLLNLEHTRTRAKKALQRVRKSGGEHNVELALTELIADLERTHKRFMHDTYYAGDTLRLL
;
A
#
# COMPACT_ATOMS: atom_id res chain seq x y z
N MET A 1 26.56 30.09 11.23
CA MET A 1 26.46 28.63 11.25
C MET A 1 25.88 28.23 12.60
N SER A 2 24.63 27.77 12.66
CA SER A 2 24.10 27.07 13.83
C SER A 2 23.57 25.74 13.33
N ALA A 3 24.42 24.73 13.45
CA ALA A 3 24.10 23.35 13.14
C ALA A 3 23.39 22.73 14.34
N ALA A 4 22.48 21.80 14.05
CA ALA A 4 21.74 20.96 14.98
C ALA A 4 20.57 21.64 15.73
N ALA A 5 19.42 21.72 15.07
CA ALA A 5 18.18 21.50 15.79
C ALA A 5 18.26 20.07 16.37
N ALA A 6 18.47 19.99 17.68
CA ALA A 6 18.60 18.73 18.40
C ALA A 6 17.36 17.88 18.13
N ASN A 7 17.61 16.63 17.74
CA ASN A 7 16.58 15.66 17.45
C ASN A 7 15.92 15.22 18.77
N ASP A 8 14.92 15.96 19.25
CA ASP A 8 14.19 15.71 20.52
C ASP A 8 13.31 14.44 20.52
N ARG A 9 13.42 13.59 19.50
CA ARG A 9 12.69 12.32 19.42
C ARG A 9 13.33 11.28 20.33
N SER A 10 12.52 10.63 21.16
CA SER A 10 12.91 9.42 21.88
C SER A 10 13.23 8.28 20.90
N ALA A 11 14.02 7.29 21.34
CA ALA A 11 14.34 6.12 20.52
C ALA A 11 13.08 5.35 20.06
N ALA A 12 12.03 5.34 20.88
CA ALA A 12 10.76 4.71 20.57
C ALA A 12 10.00 5.46 19.45
N GLU A 13 10.01 6.80 19.48
CA GLU A 13 9.42 7.62 18.41
C GLU A 13 10.15 7.44 17.09
N ALA A 14 11.48 7.46 17.11
CA ALA A 14 12.31 7.22 15.93
C ALA A 14 12.04 5.82 15.33
N ALA A 15 11.96 4.78 16.16
CA ALA A 15 11.65 3.42 15.70
C ALA A 15 10.24 3.32 15.12
N ARG A 16 9.25 3.98 15.73
CA ARG A 16 7.87 4.03 15.23
C ARG A 16 7.79 4.73 13.87
N GLU A 17 8.43 5.88 13.73
CA GLU A 17 8.47 6.61 12.46
C GLU A 17 9.14 5.79 11.36
N GLN A 18 10.26 5.13 11.66
CA GLN A 18 10.91 4.23 10.71
C GLN A 18 9.96 3.11 10.26
N ALA A 19 9.30 2.43 11.20
CA ALA A 19 8.34 1.38 10.86
C ALA A 19 7.18 1.87 9.98
N LEU A 20 6.65 3.07 10.26
CA LEU A 20 5.61 3.68 9.43
C LEU A 20 6.14 4.10 8.04
N GLY A 21 7.41 4.47 7.92
CA GLY A 21 8.08 4.69 6.64
C GLY A 21 8.09 3.43 5.78
N GLU A 22 8.57 2.31 6.32
CA GLU A 22 8.58 1.01 5.64
C GLU A 22 7.17 0.58 5.19
N ILE A 23 6.16 0.79 6.05
CA ILE A 23 4.76 0.51 5.72
C ILE A 23 4.27 1.39 4.57
N SER A 24 4.64 2.68 4.56
CA SER A 24 4.28 3.63 3.50
C SER A 24 4.83 3.18 2.15
N ASP A 25 6.07 2.70 2.12
CA ASP A 25 6.71 2.19 0.91
C ASP A 25 6.02 0.93 0.37
N VAL A 26 5.60 0.01 1.26
CA VAL A 26 4.81 -1.16 0.87
C VAL A 26 3.46 -0.75 0.29
N LEU A 27 2.75 0.19 0.91
CA LEU A 27 1.49 0.71 0.38
C LEU A 27 1.66 1.33 -1.01
N LEU A 28 2.70 2.16 -1.19
CA LEU A 28 3.03 2.76 -2.49
C LEU A 28 3.30 1.70 -3.56
N ASN A 29 4.01 0.62 -3.21
CA ASN A 29 4.26 -0.49 -4.12
C ASN A 29 2.97 -1.23 -4.53
N LEU A 30 2.00 -1.39 -3.63
CA LEU A 30 0.69 -1.95 -3.96
C LEU A 30 -0.08 -1.02 -4.92
N GLU A 31 -0.02 0.29 -4.74
CA GLU A 31 -0.65 1.26 -5.66
C GLU A 31 -0.02 1.25 -7.05
N HIS A 32 1.32 1.19 -7.13
CA HIS A 32 2.06 1.03 -8.38
C HIS A 32 1.67 -0.26 -9.10
N THR A 33 1.61 -1.38 -8.36
CA THR A 33 1.19 -2.68 -8.88
C THR A 33 -0.23 -2.64 -9.43
N ARG A 34 -1.18 -2.07 -8.67
CA ARG A 34 -2.58 -1.89 -9.13
C ARG A 34 -2.66 -1.05 -10.39
N THR A 35 -1.91 0.04 -10.45
CA THR A 35 -1.85 0.93 -11.63
C THR A 35 -1.31 0.19 -12.85
N ARG A 36 -0.26 -0.62 -12.68
CA ARG A 36 0.30 -1.44 -13.74
C ARG A 36 -0.67 -2.53 -14.21
N ALA A 37 -1.41 -3.14 -13.29
CA ALA A 37 -2.43 -4.15 -13.59
C ALA A 37 -3.60 -3.55 -14.39
N LYS A 38 -4.10 -2.36 -14.02
CA LYS A 38 -5.12 -1.62 -14.81
C LYS A 38 -4.65 -1.34 -16.23
N LYS A 39 -3.40 -0.88 -16.40
CA LYS A 39 -2.79 -0.68 -17.73
C LYS A 39 -2.64 -1.99 -18.50
N ALA A 40 -2.32 -3.10 -17.83
CA ALA A 40 -2.24 -4.42 -18.46
C ALA A 40 -3.60 -4.87 -18.98
N LEU A 41 -4.66 -4.78 -18.16
CA LEU A 41 -6.02 -5.13 -18.54
C LEU A 41 -6.49 -4.34 -19.78
N GLN A 42 -6.21 -3.03 -19.81
CA GLN A 42 -6.52 -2.21 -20.99
C GLN A 42 -5.81 -2.68 -22.26
N ARG A 43 -4.55 -3.15 -22.15
CA ARG A 43 -3.78 -3.64 -23.30
C ARG A 43 -4.29 -5.01 -23.76
N VAL A 44 -4.56 -5.93 -22.83
CA VAL A 44 -5.13 -7.26 -23.12
C VAL A 44 -6.45 -7.13 -23.87
N ARG A 45 -7.34 -6.26 -23.40
CA ARG A 45 -8.62 -5.96 -24.09
C ARG A 45 -8.42 -5.44 -25.50
N LYS A 46 -7.48 -4.52 -25.69
CA LYS A 46 -7.19 -3.94 -27.02
C LYS A 46 -6.58 -4.95 -28.00
N SER A 47 -5.83 -5.94 -27.51
CA SER A 47 -5.22 -6.96 -28.35
C SER A 47 -6.12 -8.16 -28.63
N GLY A 48 -7.38 -8.16 -28.16
CA GLY A 48 -8.27 -9.31 -28.27
C GLY A 48 -7.80 -10.50 -27.43
N GLY A 49 -7.25 -10.22 -26.25
CA GLY A 49 -6.76 -11.26 -25.34
C GLY A 49 -7.85 -12.23 -24.88
N GLU A 50 -7.43 -13.39 -24.39
CA GLU A 50 -8.36 -14.42 -23.93
C GLU A 50 -9.18 -13.96 -22.71
N HIS A 51 -10.44 -14.39 -22.65
CA HIS A 51 -11.39 -13.99 -21.61
C HIS A 51 -10.93 -14.36 -20.18
N ASN A 52 -10.31 -15.52 -20.02
CA ASN A 52 -9.71 -15.97 -18.75
C ASN A 52 -8.62 -15.01 -18.24
N VAL A 53 -7.80 -14.45 -19.12
CA VAL A 53 -6.73 -13.50 -18.76
C VAL A 53 -7.34 -12.17 -18.31
N GLU A 54 -8.40 -11.71 -18.98
CA GLU A 54 -9.14 -10.51 -18.55
C GLU A 54 -9.80 -10.68 -17.19
N LEU A 55 -10.44 -11.83 -16.96
CA LEU A 55 -11.07 -12.15 -15.69
C LEU A 55 -10.04 -12.17 -14.56
N ALA A 56 -8.94 -12.90 -14.73
CA ALA A 56 -7.87 -12.99 -13.75
C ALA A 56 -7.24 -11.62 -13.42
N LEU A 57 -7.03 -10.76 -14.43
CA LEU A 57 -6.55 -9.40 -14.21
C LEU A 57 -7.56 -8.52 -13.47
N THR A 58 -8.86 -8.70 -13.75
CA THR A 58 -9.93 -7.96 -13.08
C THR A 58 -10.02 -8.33 -11.60
N GLU A 59 -9.97 -9.63 -11.29
CA GLU A 59 -9.97 -10.16 -9.93
C GLU A 59 -8.73 -9.68 -9.16
N LEU A 60 -7.54 -9.78 -9.75
CA LEU A 60 -6.30 -9.28 -9.14
C LEU A 60 -6.38 -7.79 -8.79
N ILE A 61 -6.95 -6.96 -9.66
CA ILE A 61 -7.12 -5.52 -9.39
C ILE A 61 -8.02 -5.28 -8.17
N ALA A 62 -9.10 -6.04 -8.04
CA ALA A 62 -10.00 -5.95 -6.89
C ALA A 62 -9.33 -6.41 -5.59
N ASP A 63 -8.54 -7.48 -5.64
CA ASP A 63 -7.81 -7.99 -4.49
C ASP A 63 -6.70 -7.04 -4.03
N LEU A 64 -5.98 -6.42 -4.96
CA LEU A 64 -5.00 -5.38 -4.65
C LEU A 64 -5.65 -4.18 -3.97
N GLU A 65 -6.83 -3.74 -4.44
CA GLU A 65 -7.55 -2.64 -3.81
C GLU A 65 -8.03 -2.98 -2.40
N ARG A 66 -8.59 -4.18 -2.21
CA ARG A 66 -9.04 -4.65 -0.89
C ARG A 66 -7.86 -4.77 0.08
N THR A 67 -6.75 -5.35 -0.39
CA THR A 67 -5.54 -5.54 0.39
C THR A 67 -4.92 -4.20 0.80
N HIS A 68 -4.80 -3.24 -0.13
CA HIS A 68 -4.29 -1.90 0.17
C HIS A 68 -5.13 -1.19 1.23
N LYS A 69 -6.47 -1.19 1.10
CA LYS A 69 -7.38 -0.57 2.07
C LYS A 69 -7.26 -1.20 3.45
N ARG A 70 -7.28 -2.53 3.53
CA ARG A 70 -7.14 -3.27 4.80
C ARG A 70 -5.79 -2.98 5.44
N PHE A 71 -4.71 -3.07 4.69
CA PHE A 71 -3.36 -2.86 5.22
C PHE A 71 -3.18 -1.44 5.75
N MET A 72 -3.64 -0.42 5.02
CA MET A 72 -3.64 0.97 5.48
C MET A 72 -4.46 1.15 6.76
N HIS A 73 -5.64 0.53 6.84
CA HIS A 73 -6.47 0.58 8.03
C HIS A 73 -5.76 -0.02 9.25
N ASP A 74 -5.20 -1.22 9.08
CA ASP A 74 -4.56 -1.95 10.16
C ASP A 74 -3.31 -1.24 10.69
N THR A 75 -2.60 -0.48 9.85
CA THR A 75 -1.35 0.19 10.24
C THR A 75 -1.53 1.62 10.74
N TYR A 76 -2.51 2.37 10.23
CA TYR A 76 -2.69 3.78 10.58
C TYR A 76 -3.94 4.07 11.45
N TYR A 77 -4.95 3.20 11.39
CA TYR A 77 -6.26 3.49 11.98
C TYR A 77 -6.73 2.46 13.03
N ALA A 78 -6.23 1.22 12.98
CA ALA A 78 -6.69 0.17 13.90
C ALA A 78 -6.18 0.29 15.34
N GLY A 79 -5.35 1.30 15.67
CA GLY A 79 -4.86 1.55 17.03
C GLY A 79 -5.96 1.78 18.07
N ASP A 80 -7.14 2.26 17.66
CA ASP A 80 -8.31 2.40 18.53
C ASP A 80 -9.28 1.21 18.45
N THR A 81 -9.27 0.46 17.34
CA THR A 81 -10.22 -0.66 17.09
C THR A 81 -9.69 -2.03 17.55
N LEU A 82 -8.36 -2.23 17.61
CA LEU A 82 -7.72 -3.47 18.08
C LEU A 82 -7.68 -3.63 19.61
N ARG A 83 -8.07 -2.59 20.37
CA ARG A 83 -8.18 -2.64 21.84
C ARG A 83 -9.43 -3.38 22.36
N LEU A 84 -10.27 -3.91 21.47
CA LEU A 84 -11.56 -4.52 21.83
C LEU A 84 -11.66 -6.02 21.55
N LEU A 85 -10.55 -6.76 21.52
CA LEU A 85 -10.54 -8.23 21.53
C LEU A 85 -9.72 -8.79 22.69
#